data_AF-A0AAE3TEM0-F1
#
_entry.id   AF-A0AAE3TEM0-F1
#
_cell.length_a   1.000
_cell.length_b   1.000
_cell.length_c   1.000
_cell.angle_alpha   90.00
_cell.angle_beta   90.00
_cell.angle_gamma   90.00
#
_symmetry.space_group_name_H-M   'P 1'
#
loop_
_entity.id
_entity.type
_entity.pdbx_description
1 polymer ?
#
loop_
_entity_poly.entity_id
_entity_poly.type
_entity_poly.pdbx_seq_one_letter_code
_entity_poly.pdbx_strand_id
1 'polypeptide(L)' 'MLAQIGKPAPDFEANAFVNGSFKSIKLSDYKGKWVVLCFYPGDFTFV' A
#
# COMPACT_ATOMS: atom_id res chain seq x y z
N MET A 1 1.76 14.92 -3.30
CA MET A 1 0.94 15.10 -2.08
C MET A 1 1.60 14.32 -0.97
N LEU A 2 1.78 14.89 0.22
CA LEU A 2 2.47 14.24 1.35
C LEU A 2 1.46 13.59 2.31
N ALA A 3 1.83 12.47 2.93
CA ALA A 3 1.02 11.89 3.99
C ALA A 3 1.00 12.82 5.21
N GLN A 4 -0.19 13.11 5.74
CA GLN A 4 -0.40 14.00 6.87
C GLN A 4 -1.37 13.36 7.88
N ILE A 5 -1.03 13.44 9.16
CA ILE A 5 -1.83 12.87 10.25
C ILE A 5 -3.20 13.57 10.30
N GLY A 6 -4.27 12.79 10.46
CA GLY A 6 -5.64 13.30 10.55
C GLY A 6 -6.23 13.81 9.22
N LYS A 7 -5.49 13.72 8.12
CA LYS A 7 -5.98 13.99 6.76
C LYS A 7 -6.22 12.67 6.02
N PRO A 8 -7.05 12.66 4.96
CA PRO A 8 -7.16 11.51 4.09
C PRO A 8 -5.77 11.08 3.59
N ALA A 9 -5.48 9.78 3.68
CA ALA A 9 -4.25 9.24 3.11
C ALA A 9 -4.22 9.50 1.59
N PRO A 10 -3.08 9.88 1.01
CA PRO A 10 -2.96 10.04 -0.43
C PRO A 10 -3.29 8.74 -1.15
N ASP A 11 -4.20 8.79 -2.12
CA ASP A 11 -4.50 7.62 -2.93
C ASP A 11 -3.30 7.27 -3.80
N PHE A 12 -3.12 5.98 -4.05
CA PHE A 12 -2.06 5.45 -4.91
C PHE A 12 -2.58 4.22 -5.64
N GLU A 13 -1.98 3.94 -6.79
CA GLU A 13 -2.16 2.71 -7.54
C GLU A 13 -0.81 2.02 -7.68
N ALA A 14 -0.76 0.72 -7.41
CA ALA A 14 0.46 -0.08 -7.51
C ALA A 14 0.15 -1.52 -7.93
N ASN A 15 1.13 -2.16 -8.58
CA ASN A 15 1.10 -3.61 -8.80
C ASN A 15 1.48 -4.32 -7.50
N ALA A 16 0.67 -5.29 -7.09
CA ALA A 16 0.88 -6.11 -5.90
C ALA A 16 0.82 -7.59 -6.25
N PHE A 17 1.61 -8.40 -5.53
CA PHE A 17 1.50 -9.85 -5.57
C PHE A 17 0.58 -10.32 -4.45
N VAL A 18 -0.58 -10.87 -4.80
CA VAL A 18 -1.63 -11.29 -3.86
C VAL A 18 -2.11 -12.69 -4.22
N ASN A 19 -2.04 -13.62 -3.27
CA ASN A 19 -2.49 -15.01 -3.43
C ASN A 19 -1.94 -15.69 -4.70
N GLY A 20 -0.63 -15.55 -4.95
CA GLY A 20 0.03 -16.23 -6.08
C GLY A 20 -0.09 -15.52 -7.44
N SER A 21 -0.63 -14.30 -7.49
CA SER A 21 -0.87 -13.58 -8.75
C SER A 21 -0.58 -12.09 -8.64
N PHE A 22 -0.22 -11.45 -9.76
CA PHE A 22 -0.10 -10.00 -9.84
C PHE A 22 -1.46 -9.35 -10.07
N LYS A 23 -1.73 -8.25 -9.35
CA LYS A 23 -2.94 -7.44 -9.46
C LYS A 23 -2.59 -5.96 -9.36
N SER A 24 -3.31 -5.10 -10.08
CA SER A 24 -3.31 -3.67 -9.76
C SER A 24 -4.21 -3.45 -8.55
N ILE A 25 -3.73 -2.69 -7.56
CA ILE A 25 -4.48 -2.32 -6.37
C ILE A 25 -4.47 -0.80 -6.19
N LYS A 26 -5.56 -0.26 -5.67
CA LYS A 26 -5.65 1.13 -5.22
C LYS A 26 -5.90 1.20 -3.73
N LEU A 27 -5.39 2.22 -3.05
CA LEU A 27 -5.74 2.43 -1.64
C LEU A 27 -7.25 2.62 -1.48
N SER A 28 -7.89 3.29 -2.44
CA SER A 28 -9.34 3.49 -2.47
C SER A 28 -10.17 2.19 -2.58
N ASP A 29 -9.60 1.07 -3.04
CA ASP A 29 -10.29 -0.24 -3.09
C ASP A 29 -10.58 -0.78 -1.67
N TYR A 30 -9.88 -0.27 -0.65
CA TYR A 30 -10.00 -0.72 0.74
C TYR A 30 -10.87 0.19 1.62
N LYS A 31 -11.60 1.15 1.03
CA LYS A 31 -12.52 2.01 1.79
C LYS A 31 -13.51 1.19 2.63
N GLY A 32 -13.74 1.64 3.86
CA GLY A 32 -14.59 0.94 4.83
C GLY A 32 -13.88 -0.15 5.64
N LYS A 33 -12.58 -0.39 5.38
CA LYS A 33 -11.72 -1.27 6.19
C LYS A 33 -10.60 -0.45 6.84
N TRP A 34 -10.14 -0.90 8.00
CA TRP A 34 -8.88 -0.41 8.55
C TRP A 34 -7.71 -0.95 7.72
N VAL A 35 -6.77 -0.07 7.37
CA VAL A 35 -5.60 -0.40 6.55
C VAL A 35 -4.34 0.00 7.28
N VAL A 36 -3.35 -0.88 7.28
CA VAL A 36 -1.98 -0.60 7.72
C VAL A 36 -1.09 -0.66 6.49
N LEU A 37 -0.38 0.43 6.19
CA LEU A 37 0.61 0.49 5.12
C LEU A 37 2.00 0.41 5.75
N CYS A 38 2.74 -0.66 5.44
CA CYS A 38 4.09 -0.89 5.94
C CYS A 38 5.09 -0.75 4.79
N PHE A 39 6.13 0.04 4.99
CA PHE A 39 7.26 0.15 4.08
C PHE A 39 8.43 -0.62 4.67
N TYR A 40 9.14 -1.37 3.83
CA TYR A 40 10.35 -2.09 4.22
C TYR A 40 11.47 -1.85 3.19
N PRO A 41 12.76 -2.03 3.57
CA PRO A 41 13.89 -1.57 2.75
C PRO A 41 14.01 -2.26 1.38
N GLY A 42 13.72 -3.56 1.31
CA GLY A 42 13.77 -4.31 0.06
C GLY A 42 13.82 -5.82 0.26
N ASP A 43 13.39 -6.56 -0.76
CA ASP A 43 13.46 -8.02 -0.80
C ASP A 43 14.91 -8.50 -0.93
N PHE A 44 15.22 -9.66 -0.32
CA PHE A 44 16.51 -10.35 -0.44
C PHE A 44 17.74 -9.47 -0.13
N THR A 45 17.60 -8.58 0.85
CA THR A 45 18.69 -7.71 1.31
C THR A 45 19.53 -8.41 2.39
N PHE A 46 20.83 -8.08 2.43
CA PHE A 46 21.71 -8.40 3.56
C PHE A 46 21.57 -7.29 4.60
N VAL A 47 20.51 -7.33 5.39
CA VAL A 47 20.34 -6.42 6.53
C VAL A 47 21.30 -6.77 7.66
#